data_AF-A0A953PU16-F1
#
_entry.id   AF-A0A953PU16-F1
#
_cell.length_a   1.000
_cell.length_b   1.000
_cell.length_c   1.000
_cell.angle_alpha   90.00
_cell.angle_beta   90.00
_cell.angle_gamma   90.00
#
_symmetry.space_group_name_H-M   'P 1'
#
loop_
_entity.id
_entity.type
_entity.pdbx_description
1 polymer ?
#
loop_
_entity_poly.entity_id
_entity_poly.type
_entity_poly.pdbx_seq_one_letter_code
_entity_poly.pdbx_strand_id
1 'polypeptide(L)'
;MSADTVVEADPRGAVRQALAANPFLANDAGARPIDVIVPIYNAADDLAACIASVARHTRCPFRLILINDGSTDPRVTRLLDGIRGAAARFIVIDRPDNRGFVRTVNEGFALSRDADVAVLNADTIVSAGWLEKMADVARSRPDVATVTPLTNNGTICSVPIALEDNAIPAGYDVDSFAALIETTSLKIFPEAPTGVGFCMLITRRALDAVGPFDAAAFGDGYGEENDFCQRAVSAGLVNLIADNTFVYHKGRASFGPRGDGLIARNLEALAAKHPAYRDDVARFCRDHPLRGFQTSLAYNIAAGRGRRSAITTRVLHVLHRGGGTEKHARELAAIEDSGVISYVLLSDGRTLDVDEYYAGRRTRTLRFPLPAVIGKYGPLHSSAYRDALTAIGWTLGVDIIHVHHLMYNALDIADAAAALGIPYVMTLHDYHTLCPMYTLLAPDGLPCGACTGGPPRRPADACMKKAGQPASYLAEYQAEMRRFLAGAAQLFAPSACVREIVGARFPDVVPALSVIEHGHRTATAEASKAGRSTQTLHVAVIGSLDLHKGSTVFRDLLRTNRRDEIVFHVYGTTADPDLTRARLNQPQRLDGSRFVYHGAYDARDIVQTL
;
A
#
# COMPACT_ATOMS: atom_id res chain seq x y z
N MET A 1 -37.32 -30.76 42.13
CA MET A 1 -37.29 -29.29 42.03
C MET A 1 -35.84 -28.88 42.25
N SER A 2 -35.13 -28.17 41.39
CA SER A 2 -35.49 -27.29 40.28
C SER A 2 -34.55 -27.51 39.09
N ALA A 3 -35.08 -27.47 37.88
CA ALA A 3 -34.29 -27.36 36.67
C ALA A 3 -33.93 -25.87 36.48
N ASP A 4 -32.65 -25.55 36.60
CA ASP A 4 -32.13 -24.22 36.28
C ASP A 4 -32.36 -23.93 34.80
N THR A 5 -33.31 -23.04 34.54
CA THR A 5 -33.61 -22.55 33.20
C THR A 5 -32.56 -21.51 32.87
N VAL A 6 -31.61 -21.86 32.00
CA VAL A 6 -30.76 -20.87 31.33
C VAL A 6 -31.70 -19.98 30.52
N VAL A 7 -31.88 -18.75 30.98
CA VAL A 7 -32.66 -17.73 30.25
C VAL A 7 -31.83 -17.34 29.02
N GLU A 8 -32.09 -17.99 27.88
CA GLU A 8 -31.64 -17.51 26.57
C GLU A 8 -32.10 -16.07 26.41
N ALA A 9 -31.15 -15.14 26.25
CA ALA A 9 -31.45 -13.74 26.01
C ALA A 9 -32.29 -13.62 24.74
N ASP A 10 -33.51 -13.11 24.87
CA ASP A 10 -34.45 -12.96 23.77
C ASP A 10 -33.87 -12.01 22.70
N PRO A 11 -33.46 -12.52 21.51
CA PRO A 11 -32.82 -11.69 20.49
C PRO A 11 -33.75 -10.58 19.97
N ARG A 12 -35.07 -10.72 20.16
CA ARG A 12 -36.08 -9.75 19.70
C ARG A 12 -35.89 -8.36 20.33
N GLY A 13 -35.62 -8.31 21.64
CA GLY A 13 -35.46 -7.04 22.37
C GLY A 13 -34.26 -6.25 21.87
N ALA A 14 -33.12 -6.92 21.73
CA ALA A 14 -31.88 -6.32 21.26
C ALA A 14 -31.98 -5.83 19.80
N VAL A 15 -32.56 -6.65 18.91
CA VAL A 15 -32.76 -6.27 17.49
C VAL A 15 -33.72 -5.08 17.38
N ARG A 16 -34.86 -5.11 18.10
CA ARG A 16 -35.83 -3.99 18.11
C ARG A 16 -35.17 -2.69 18.57
N GLN A 17 -34.38 -2.76 19.64
CA GLN A 17 -33.67 -1.60 20.16
C GLN A 17 -32.63 -1.08 19.17
N ALA A 18 -31.86 -1.95 18.52
CA ALA A 18 -30.88 -1.57 17.51
C ALA A 18 -31.52 -0.87 16.30
N LEU A 19 -32.65 -1.37 15.81
CA LEU A 19 -33.42 -0.75 14.73
C LEU A 19 -33.93 0.63 15.12
N ALA A 20 -34.54 0.76 16.31
CA ALA A 20 -35.07 2.03 16.81
C ALA A 20 -33.97 3.07 17.09
N ALA A 21 -32.78 2.62 17.50
CA ALA A 21 -31.64 3.49 17.78
C ALA A 21 -30.93 4.00 16.51
N ASN A 22 -31.18 3.41 15.34
CA ASN A 22 -30.55 3.86 14.10
C ASN A 22 -31.31 5.09 13.54
N PRO A 23 -30.71 6.30 13.55
CA PRO A 23 -31.41 7.51 13.14
C PRO A 23 -31.81 7.53 11.65
N PHE A 24 -31.11 6.76 10.80
CA PHE A 24 -31.37 6.68 9.37
C PHE A 24 -32.53 5.75 9.00
N LEU A 25 -32.91 4.86 9.92
CA LEU A 25 -34.15 4.06 9.84
C LEU A 25 -35.32 4.77 10.52
N ALA A 26 -35.06 5.53 11.59
CA ALA A 26 -36.09 6.14 12.42
C ALA A 26 -36.71 7.41 11.82
N ASN A 27 -35.98 8.14 10.97
CA ASN A 27 -36.42 9.43 10.42
C ASN A 27 -36.70 9.36 8.91
N ASP A 28 -37.69 10.12 8.44
CA ASP A 28 -38.13 10.15 7.04
C ASP A 28 -37.72 11.41 6.25
N ALA A 29 -36.91 12.29 6.84
CA ALA A 29 -36.58 13.57 6.24
C ALA A 29 -35.55 13.49 5.08
N GLY A 30 -36.01 13.75 3.86
CA GLY A 30 -35.31 14.55 2.83
C GLY A 30 -34.38 13.85 1.83
N ALA A 31 -33.66 12.80 2.22
CA ALA A 31 -32.73 12.10 1.31
C ALA A 31 -33.36 10.83 0.71
N ARG A 32 -33.12 10.57 -0.60
CA ARG A 32 -33.54 9.32 -1.25
C ARG A 32 -32.83 8.13 -0.59
N PRO A 33 -33.56 7.20 0.03
CA PRO A 33 -32.95 6.04 0.68
C PRO A 33 -32.51 5.00 -0.34
N ILE A 34 -31.54 4.16 0.03
CA ILE A 34 -31.29 2.87 -0.64
C ILE A 34 -32.20 1.82 0.00
N ASP A 35 -32.84 0.98 -0.81
CA ASP A 35 -33.70 -0.09 -0.30
C ASP A 35 -32.89 -1.38 -0.10
N VAL A 36 -32.79 -1.86 1.13
CA VAL A 36 -32.18 -3.15 1.47
C VAL A 36 -33.28 -4.21 1.54
N ILE A 37 -33.21 -5.18 0.62
CA ILE A 37 -34.21 -6.24 0.48
C ILE A 37 -33.63 -7.55 1.00
N VAL A 38 -34.29 -8.11 2.01
CA VAL A 38 -33.90 -9.38 2.62
C VAL A 38 -35.01 -10.42 2.38
N PRO A 39 -34.83 -11.35 1.43
CA PRO A 39 -35.71 -12.51 1.27
C PRO A 39 -35.47 -13.50 2.42
N ILE A 40 -36.56 -14.00 3.01
CA ILE A 40 -36.50 -14.82 4.23
C ILE A 40 -37.23 -16.14 4.02
N TYR A 41 -36.54 -17.25 4.29
CA TYR A 41 -37.15 -18.57 4.43
C TYR A 41 -36.43 -19.35 5.53
N ASN A 42 -37.05 -19.42 6.72
CA ASN A 42 -36.50 -20.04 7.93
C ASN A 42 -35.22 -19.36 8.46
N ALA A 43 -34.41 -20.10 9.24
CA ALA A 43 -33.13 -19.65 9.82
C ALA A 43 -33.24 -18.42 10.75
N ALA A 44 -34.10 -18.49 11.77
CA ALA A 44 -34.38 -17.38 12.67
C ALA A 44 -33.14 -16.75 13.34
N ASP A 45 -32.14 -17.57 13.70
CA ASP A 45 -30.94 -17.10 14.39
C ASP A 45 -30.01 -16.32 13.44
N ASP A 46 -29.87 -16.81 12.20
CA ASP A 46 -29.09 -16.15 11.14
C ASP A 46 -29.79 -14.84 10.73
N LEU A 47 -31.11 -14.85 10.58
CA LEU A 47 -31.92 -13.66 10.30
C LEU A 47 -31.76 -12.59 11.39
N ALA A 48 -31.81 -12.99 12.68
CA ALA A 48 -31.62 -12.07 13.79
C ALA A 48 -30.24 -11.41 13.74
N ALA A 49 -29.19 -12.18 13.45
CA ALA A 49 -27.83 -11.67 13.30
C ALA A 49 -27.70 -10.71 12.09
N CYS A 50 -28.31 -11.05 10.95
CA CYS A 50 -28.34 -10.21 9.76
C CYS A 50 -28.99 -8.85 10.06
N ILE A 51 -30.22 -8.83 10.61
CA ILE A 51 -30.93 -7.58 10.94
C ILE A 51 -30.14 -6.75 11.96
N ALA A 52 -29.58 -7.39 12.99
CA ALA A 52 -28.76 -6.71 13.99
C ALA A 52 -27.53 -6.04 13.35
N SER A 53 -26.85 -6.72 12.43
CA SER A 53 -25.69 -6.19 11.72
C SER A 53 -26.06 -5.02 10.81
N VAL A 54 -27.16 -5.11 10.06
CA VAL A 54 -27.66 -4.02 9.21
C VAL A 54 -27.98 -2.77 10.03
N ALA A 55 -28.69 -2.93 11.15
CA ALA A 55 -29.00 -1.83 12.07
C ALA A 55 -27.72 -1.23 12.67
N ARG A 56 -26.76 -2.07 13.03
CA ARG A 56 -25.50 -1.64 13.65
C ARG A 56 -24.55 -0.95 12.69
N HIS A 57 -24.50 -1.33 11.41
CA HIS A 57 -23.40 -0.92 10.53
C HIS A 57 -23.79 0.05 9.40
N THR A 58 -25.08 0.29 9.18
CA THR A 58 -25.55 1.22 8.14
C THR A 58 -25.74 2.63 8.71
N ARG A 59 -25.09 3.63 8.10
CA ARG A 59 -25.05 5.06 8.50
C ARG A 59 -25.36 6.01 7.35
N CYS A 60 -26.14 5.55 6.37
CA CYS A 60 -26.80 6.39 5.38
C CYS A 60 -28.32 6.19 5.41
N PRO A 61 -29.12 7.11 4.84
CA PRO A 61 -30.56 6.91 4.64
C PRO A 61 -30.85 5.60 3.89
N PHE A 62 -31.59 4.69 4.52
CA PHE A 62 -31.98 3.43 3.91
C PHE A 62 -33.36 2.97 4.39
N ARG A 63 -33.96 2.03 3.66
CA ARG A 63 -35.18 1.34 4.04
C ARG A 63 -34.91 -0.15 4.07
N LEU A 64 -35.29 -0.81 5.15
CA LEU A 64 -35.10 -2.26 5.31
C LEU A 64 -36.41 -2.98 5.04
N ILE A 65 -36.45 -3.77 3.97
CA ILE A 65 -37.61 -4.52 3.49
C ILE A 65 -37.36 -6.01 3.72
N LEU A 66 -38.03 -6.57 4.71
CA LEU A 66 -37.99 -8.00 5.03
C LEU A 66 -39.20 -8.69 4.38
N ILE A 67 -38.95 -9.68 3.52
CA ILE A 67 -40.02 -10.42 2.85
C ILE A 67 -39.94 -11.89 3.27
N ASN A 68 -40.86 -12.29 4.14
CA ASN A 68 -41.01 -13.66 4.61
C ASN A 68 -41.75 -14.50 3.55
N ASP A 69 -41.02 -15.42 2.93
CA ASP A 69 -41.46 -16.31 1.85
C ASP A 69 -42.04 -17.63 2.40
N GLY A 70 -43.04 -17.53 3.29
CA GLY A 70 -43.70 -18.70 3.85
C GLY A 70 -42.82 -19.52 4.79
N SER A 71 -42.04 -18.87 5.67
CA SER A 71 -41.21 -19.57 6.67
C SER A 71 -42.07 -20.50 7.54
N THR A 72 -41.59 -21.73 7.71
CA THR A 72 -42.21 -22.77 8.55
C THR A 72 -41.69 -22.76 9.99
N ASP A 73 -40.53 -22.15 10.24
CA ASP A 73 -39.99 -21.98 11.60
C ASP A 73 -40.76 -20.87 12.33
N PRO A 74 -41.54 -21.18 13.38
CA PRO A 74 -42.34 -20.19 14.11
C PRO A 74 -41.48 -19.17 14.86
N ARG A 75 -40.16 -19.39 15.01
CA ARG A 75 -39.24 -18.38 15.53
C ARG A 75 -39.07 -17.21 14.58
N VAL A 76 -39.16 -17.42 13.26
CA VAL A 76 -39.08 -16.33 12.26
C VAL A 76 -40.26 -15.38 12.41
N THR A 77 -41.49 -15.91 12.38
CA THR A 77 -42.70 -15.10 12.56
C THR A 77 -42.66 -14.35 13.89
N ARG A 78 -42.30 -15.02 15.00
CA ARG A 78 -42.15 -14.38 16.31
C ARG A 78 -41.08 -13.27 16.33
N LEU A 79 -39.98 -13.44 15.60
CA LEU A 79 -38.94 -12.42 15.47
C LEU A 79 -39.50 -11.20 14.71
N LEU A 80 -40.10 -11.43 13.54
CA LEU A 80 -40.66 -10.41 12.68
C LEU A 80 -41.79 -9.61 13.36
N ASP A 81 -42.70 -10.28 14.04
CA ASP A 81 -43.76 -9.64 14.84
C ASP A 81 -43.18 -8.77 15.96
N GLY A 82 -42.12 -9.27 16.63
CA GLY A 82 -41.44 -8.56 17.71
C GLY A 82 -40.74 -7.28 17.27
N ILE A 83 -40.37 -7.16 15.99
CA ILE A 83 -39.66 -6.00 15.43
C ILE A 83 -40.52 -5.16 14.49
N ARG A 84 -41.75 -5.60 14.19
CA ARG A 84 -42.71 -4.85 13.36
C ARG A 84 -42.95 -3.47 13.97
N GLY A 85 -42.86 -2.44 13.13
CA GLY A 85 -43.00 -1.03 13.55
C GLY A 85 -41.87 -0.50 14.43
N ALA A 86 -40.70 -1.16 14.48
CA ALA A 86 -39.55 -0.68 15.27
C ALA A 86 -38.99 0.66 14.77
N ALA A 87 -39.13 0.97 13.48
CA ALA A 87 -38.66 2.19 12.86
C ALA A 87 -39.53 2.57 11.65
N ALA A 88 -39.53 3.85 11.26
CA ALA A 88 -40.38 4.35 10.18
C ALA A 88 -40.05 3.72 8.81
N ARG A 89 -38.77 3.48 8.52
CA ARG A 89 -38.29 2.90 7.26
C ARG A 89 -38.03 1.39 7.35
N PHE A 90 -38.80 0.70 8.20
CA PHE A 90 -38.72 -0.74 8.37
C PHE A 90 -40.03 -1.41 7.92
N ILE A 91 -39.95 -2.26 6.89
CA ILE A 91 -41.11 -2.89 6.25
C ILE A 91 -40.98 -4.41 6.40
N VAL A 92 -42.07 -5.06 6.82
CA VAL A 92 -42.18 -6.51 6.90
C VAL A 92 -43.39 -6.98 6.11
N ILE A 93 -43.14 -7.87 5.15
CA ILE A 93 -44.15 -8.50 4.31
C ILE A 93 -44.15 -10.00 4.59
N ASP A 94 -45.31 -10.54 4.94
CA ASP A 94 -45.51 -11.96 5.20
C ASP A 94 -46.33 -12.59 4.09
N ARG A 95 -45.90 -13.78 3.64
CA ARG A 95 -46.63 -14.58 2.65
C ARG A 95 -46.95 -15.96 3.20
N PRO A 96 -48.08 -16.55 2.77
CA PRO A 96 -48.52 -17.87 3.25
C PRO A 96 -47.72 -19.03 2.66
N ASP A 97 -47.19 -18.87 1.44
CA ASP A 97 -46.55 -19.94 0.67
C ASP A 97 -45.18 -19.49 0.17
N ASN A 98 -44.23 -20.43 0.10
CA ASN A 98 -42.90 -20.21 -0.48
C ASN A 98 -43.00 -20.12 -2.01
N ARG A 99 -42.59 -18.98 -2.57
CA ARG A 99 -42.62 -18.67 -4.01
C ARG A 99 -41.23 -18.66 -4.65
N GLY A 100 -40.19 -18.90 -3.88
CA GLY A 100 -38.81 -18.94 -4.35
C GLY A 100 -38.12 -17.58 -4.29
N PHE A 101 -36.79 -17.62 -4.28
CA PHE A 101 -35.92 -16.45 -4.10
C PHE A 101 -36.20 -15.36 -5.14
N VAL A 102 -36.24 -15.73 -6.42
CA VAL A 102 -36.36 -14.78 -7.54
C VAL A 102 -37.66 -13.96 -7.45
N ARG A 103 -38.78 -14.62 -7.16
CA ARG A 103 -40.09 -13.94 -7.04
C ARG A 103 -40.14 -13.05 -5.81
N THR A 104 -39.51 -13.46 -4.72
CA THR A 104 -39.37 -12.68 -3.49
C THR A 104 -38.60 -11.39 -3.71
N VAL A 105 -37.44 -11.48 -4.36
CA VAL A 105 -36.61 -10.30 -4.65
C VAL A 105 -37.32 -9.38 -5.64
N ASN A 106 -37.97 -9.91 -6.68
CA ASN A 106 -38.73 -9.11 -7.64
C ASN A 106 -39.92 -8.35 -7.02
N GLU A 107 -40.60 -8.94 -6.02
CA GLU A 107 -41.62 -8.25 -5.24
C GLU A 107 -41.01 -7.06 -4.48
N GLY A 108 -39.83 -7.27 -3.91
CA GLY A 108 -39.04 -6.19 -3.33
C GLY A 108 -38.69 -5.09 -4.34
N PHE A 109 -38.22 -5.44 -5.55
CA PHE A 109 -37.94 -4.47 -6.61
C PHE A 109 -39.18 -3.62 -6.97
N ALA A 110 -40.37 -4.22 -6.96
CA ALA A 110 -41.61 -3.51 -7.26
C ALA A 110 -42.01 -2.48 -6.19
N LEU A 111 -41.54 -2.65 -4.94
CA LEU A 111 -41.71 -1.69 -3.84
C LEU A 111 -40.70 -0.53 -3.91
N SER A 112 -39.62 -0.71 -4.66
CA SER A 112 -38.44 0.16 -4.74
C SER A 112 -38.40 0.98 -6.03
N ARG A 113 -39.45 1.76 -6.32
CA ARG A 113 -39.64 2.39 -7.64
C ARG A 113 -38.62 3.45 -8.03
N ASP A 114 -38.04 4.19 -7.07
CA ASP A 114 -37.20 5.37 -7.34
C ASP A 114 -35.84 5.34 -6.62
N ALA A 115 -35.43 4.14 -6.16
CA ALA A 115 -34.24 3.92 -5.33
C ALA A 115 -33.32 2.83 -5.92
N ASP A 116 -32.02 2.98 -5.67
CA ASP A 116 -31.07 1.87 -5.78
C ASP A 116 -31.45 0.81 -4.74
N VAL A 117 -31.12 -0.44 -5.03
CA VAL A 117 -31.55 -1.59 -4.23
C VAL A 117 -30.36 -2.46 -3.85
N ALA A 118 -30.21 -2.80 -2.58
CA ALA A 118 -29.28 -3.82 -2.13
C ALA A 118 -30.04 -5.12 -1.82
N VAL A 119 -29.80 -6.17 -2.60
CA VAL A 119 -30.27 -7.52 -2.28
C VAL A 119 -29.31 -8.13 -1.27
N LEU A 120 -29.81 -8.63 -0.15
CA LEU A 120 -29.00 -9.15 0.95
C LEU A 120 -29.61 -10.46 1.49
N ASN A 121 -28.84 -11.55 1.45
CA ASN A 121 -29.29 -12.82 2.01
C ASN A 121 -29.42 -12.76 3.55
N ALA A 122 -30.37 -13.52 4.09
CA ALA A 122 -30.65 -13.57 5.53
C ALA A 122 -29.53 -14.22 6.37
N ASP A 123 -28.57 -14.92 5.76
CA ASP A 123 -27.43 -15.57 6.41
C ASP A 123 -26.11 -14.80 6.27
N THR A 124 -26.22 -13.47 6.19
CA THR A 124 -25.10 -12.54 6.08
C THR A 124 -24.87 -11.75 7.35
N ILE A 125 -23.62 -11.30 7.54
CA ILE A 125 -23.26 -10.29 8.56
C ILE A 125 -22.54 -9.16 7.82
N VAL A 126 -23.16 -7.99 7.78
CA VAL A 126 -22.59 -6.81 7.12
C VAL A 126 -21.60 -6.08 8.04
N SER A 127 -20.59 -5.46 7.45
CA SER A 127 -19.56 -4.70 8.17
C SER A 127 -19.81 -3.20 8.17
N ALA A 128 -19.05 -2.46 8.98
CA ALA A 128 -19.17 -1.01 9.13
C ALA A 128 -19.16 -0.27 7.77
N GLY A 129 -20.21 0.53 7.52
CA GLY A 129 -20.35 1.36 6.33
C GLY A 129 -20.51 0.60 5.02
N TRP A 130 -20.90 -0.68 5.05
CA TRP A 130 -20.97 -1.52 3.85
C TRP A 130 -21.82 -0.90 2.73
N LEU A 131 -22.99 -0.36 3.06
CA LEU A 131 -23.94 0.16 2.08
C LEU A 131 -23.43 1.47 1.46
N GLU A 132 -22.86 2.33 2.29
CA GLU A 132 -22.24 3.60 1.90
C GLU A 132 -21.08 3.37 0.94
N LYS A 133 -20.18 2.45 1.31
CA LYS A 133 -19.02 2.10 0.47
C LYS A 133 -19.47 1.53 -0.86
N MET A 134 -20.45 0.62 -0.90
CA MET A 134 -20.98 0.11 -2.16
C MET A 134 -21.69 1.20 -2.98
N ALA A 135 -22.41 2.12 -2.33
CA ALA A 135 -23.03 3.26 -3.02
C ALA A 135 -21.99 4.24 -3.58
N ASP A 136 -20.88 4.46 -2.89
CA ASP A 136 -19.75 5.24 -3.38
C ASP A 136 -19.10 4.58 -4.60
N VAL A 137 -18.93 3.25 -4.58
CA VAL A 137 -18.47 2.49 -5.76
C VAL A 137 -19.47 2.59 -6.92
N ALA A 138 -20.76 2.48 -6.66
CA ALA A 138 -21.78 2.63 -7.70
C ALA A 138 -21.79 4.04 -8.31
N ARG A 139 -21.46 5.07 -7.51
CA ARG A 139 -21.34 6.46 -7.97
C ARG A 139 -19.98 6.79 -8.60
N SER A 140 -19.00 5.89 -8.51
CA SER A 140 -17.66 6.11 -9.08
C SER A 140 -17.68 6.25 -10.60
N ARG A 141 -18.67 5.66 -11.28
CA ARG A 141 -18.89 5.76 -12.71
C ARG A 141 -20.38 5.83 -13.06
N PRO A 142 -20.75 6.51 -14.15
CA PRO A 142 -22.17 6.64 -14.56
C PRO A 142 -22.77 5.36 -15.15
N ASP A 143 -21.95 4.36 -15.49
CA ASP A 143 -22.34 3.12 -16.17
C ASP A 143 -22.40 1.89 -15.25
N VAL A 144 -22.27 2.05 -13.92
CA VAL A 144 -22.34 0.92 -12.99
C VAL A 144 -23.77 0.37 -12.90
N ALA A 145 -23.90 -0.93 -13.15
CA ALA A 145 -25.12 -1.68 -12.93
C ALA A 145 -25.18 -2.30 -11.55
N THR A 146 -24.13 -3.02 -11.16
CA THR A 146 -24.10 -3.73 -9.89
C THR A 146 -22.78 -3.52 -9.15
N VAL A 147 -22.85 -3.60 -7.83
CA VAL A 147 -21.69 -3.63 -6.94
C VAL A 147 -21.82 -4.80 -5.99
N THR A 148 -20.81 -5.67 -5.95
CA THR A 148 -20.74 -6.82 -5.03
C THR A 148 -19.56 -6.62 -4.08
N PRO A 149 -19.73 -6.78 -2.75
CA PRO A 149 -18.62 -6.70 -1.81
C PRO A 149 -17.80 -8.00 -1.82
N LEU A 150 -16.58 -7.92 -1.30
CA LEU A 150 -15.80 -9.12 -0.99
C LEU A 150 -16.49 -9.92 0.12
N THR A 151 -16.26 -11.24 0.13
CA THR A 151 -16.84 -12.15 1.12
C THR A 151 -15.95 -13.34 1.38
N ASN A 152 -16.20 -14.07 2.45
CA ASN A 152 -15.54 -15.34 2.72
C ASN A 152 -16.06 -16.46 1.80
N ASN A 153 -17.30 -16.35 1.28
CA ASN A 153 -17.91 -17.38 0.43
C ASN A 153 -18.69 -16.72 -0.72
N GLY A 154 -17.99 -16.46 -1.83
CA GLY A 154 -18.58 -15.77 -2.98
C GLY A 154 -17.83 -15.96 -4.30
N THR A 155 -17.17 -17.11 -4.49
CA THR A 155 -16.46 -17.49 -5.73
C THR A 155 -15.43 -16.42 -6.19
N ILE A 156 -15.76 -15.64 -7.21
CA ILE A 156 -14.93 -14.55 -7.75
C ILE A 156 -14.72 -13.39 -6.76
N CYS A 157 -15.56 -13.29 -5.73
CA CYS A 157 -15.45 -12.30 -4.65
C CYS A 157 -14.88 -12.89 -3.34
N SER A 158 -14.40 -14.14 -3.37
CA SER A 158 -13.86 -14.82 -2.18
C SER A 158 -12.51 -14.26 -1.73
N VAL A 159 -12.37 -14.06 -0.42
CA VAL A 159 -11.14 -13.64 0.26
C VAL A 159 -10.95 -14.38 1.59
N PRO A 160 -9.69 -14.62 2.03
CA PRO A 160 -8.44 -14.22 1.40
C PRO A 160 -8.02 -15.04 0.18
N ILE A 161 -8.56 -16.26 0.00
CA ILE A 161 -8.24 -17.13 -1.13
C ILE A 161 -9.36 -17.05 -2.18
N ALA A 162 -9.00 -16.74 -3.42
CA ALA A 162 -9.94 -16.68 -4.54
C ALA A 162 -10.61 -18.04 -4.79
N LEU A 163 -11.87 -18.03 -5.25
CA LEU A 163 -12.60 -19.21 -5.70
C LEU A 163 -12.77 -20.31 -4.64
N GLU A 164 -12.57 -19.99 -3.36
CA GLU A 164 -12.70 -20.91 -2.24
C GLU A 164 -13.67 -20.38 -1.18
N ASP A 165 -14.20 -21.30 -0.39
CA ASP A 165 -14.91 -20.99 0.85
C ASP A 165 -13.88 -20.79 1.96
N ASN A 166 -13.83 -19.57 2.48
CA ASN A 166 -12.87 -19.17 3.49
C ASN A 166 -13.53 -19.15 4.88
N ALA A 167 -12.78 -19.57 5.89
CA ALA A 167 -13.09 -19.19 7.27
C ALA A 167 -12.56 -17.78 7.53
N ILE A 168 -13.16 -17.07 8.51
CA ILE A 168 -12.53 -15.86 9.03
C ILE A 168 -11.16 -16.25 9.61
N PRO A 169 -10.06 -15.56 9.22
CA PRO A 169 -8.72 -15.94 9.68
C PRO A 169 -8.60 -15.94 11.21
N ALA A 170 -7.76 -16.84 11.74
CA ALA A 170 -7.57 -16.98 13.17
C ALA A 170 -7.16 -15.64 13.81
N GLY A 171 -7.79 -15.33 14.94
CA GLY A 171 -7.59 -14.07 15.64
C GLY A 171 -8.38 -12.91 15.07
N TYR A 172 -9.18 -13.07 14.00
CA TYR A 172 -10.11 -12.06 13.50
C TYR A 172 -11.57 -12.41 13.82
N ASP A 173 -12.40 -11.38 13.81
CA ASP A 173 -13.87 -11.43 13.74
C ASP A 173 -14.30 -10.70 12.45
N VAL A 174 -15.60 -10.68 12.15
CA VAL A 174 -16.10 -10.05 10.91
C VAL A 174 -15.71 -8.57 10.82
N ASP A 175 -15.84 -7.81 11.90
CA ASP A 175 -15.58 -6.37 11.93
C ASP A 175 -14.10 -6.04 11.70
N SER A 176 -13.21 -6.68 12.45
CA SER A 176 -11.76 -6.48 12.32
C SER A 176 -11.20 -7.01 11.00
N PHE A 177 -11.79 -8.08 10.44
CA PHE A 177 -11.37 -8.59 9.14
C PHE A 177 -11.82 -7.65 8.03
N ALA A 178 -13.03 -7.10 8.12
CA ALA A 178 -13.49 -6.05 7.22
C ALA A 178 -12.59 -4.80 7.30
N ALA A 179 -12.17 -4.38 8.49
CA ALA A 179 -11.23 -3.26 8.65
C ALA A 179 -9.86 -3.55 8.02
N LEU A 180 -9.37 -4.80 8.11
CA LEU A 180 -8.14 -5.21 7.44
C LEU A 180 -8.29 -5.15 5.91
N ILE A 181 -9.41 -5.63 5.38
CA ILE A 181 -9.73 -5.56 3.95
C ILE A 181 -9.78 -4.12 3.49
N GLU A 182 -10.49 -3.25 4.21
CA GLU A 182 -10.60 -1.84 3.86
C GLU A 182 -9.25 -1.12 3.84
N THR A 183 -8.36 -1.41 4.79
CA THR A 183 -7.00 -0.84 4.84
C THR A 183 -6.02 -1.49 3.85
N THR A 184 -6.34 -2.67 3.33
CA THR A 184 -5.58 -3.36 2.27
C THR A 184 -6.08 -2.97 0.89
N SER A 185 -7.31 -2.45 0.78
CA SER A 185 -7.94 -2.10 -0.48
C SER A 185 -7.15 -1.04 -1.22
N LEU A 186 -7.09 -1.20 -2.53
CA LEU A 186 -6.45 -0.28 -3.45
C LEU A 186 -7.49 0.59 -4.16
N LYS A 187 -8.78 0.40 -3.84
CA LYS A 187 -9.94 1.09 -4.44
C LYS A 187 -9.92 1.01 -5.97
N ILE A 188 -9.49 -0.14 -6.49
CA ILE A 188 -9.38 -0.38 -7.94
C ILE A 188 -10.73 -0.78 -8.55
N PHE A 189 -11.68 -1.25 -7.73
CA PHE A 189 -13.05 -1.62 -8.11
C PHE A 189 -13.14 -2.41 -9.43
N PRO A 190 -12.59 -3.65 -9.49
CA PRO A 190 -12.44 -4.34 -10.76
C PRO A 190 -13.79 -4.66 -11.38
N GLU A 191 -13.88 -4.50 -12.71
CA GLU A 191 -15.03 -4.95 -13.49
C GLU A 191 -15.12 -6.48 -13.47
N ALA A 192 -16.30 -6.99 -13.09
CA ALA A 192 -16.60 -8.40 -13.03
C ALA A 192 -17.61 -8.80 -14.12
N PRO A 193 -17.56 -10.05 -14.61
CA PRO A 193 -18.53 -10.56 -15.57
C PRO A 193 -19.94 -10.71 -14.97
N THR A 194 -20.04 -10.74 -13.64
CA THR A 194 -21.30 -10.85 -12.89
C THR A 194 -21.11 -10.31 -11.48
N GLY A 195 -22.20 -9.88 -10.84
CA GLY A 195 -22.30 -9.81 -9.38
C GLY A 195 -22.61 -11.17 -8.76
N VAL A 196 -22.58 -11.25 -7.43
CA VAL A 196 -22.87 -12.48 -6.67
C VAL A 196 -24.07 -12.24 -5.74
N GLY A 197 -25.08 -13.11 -5.83
CA GLY A 197 -26.42 -12.87 -5.25
C GLY A 197 -26.53 -12.82 -3.72
N PHE A 198 -25.48 -13.14 -2.96
CA PHE A 198 -25.53 -13.08 -1.49
C PHE A 198 -25.68 -11.65 -0.95
N CYS A 199 -25.08 -10.69 -1.67
CA CYS A 199 -25.08 -9.27 -1.37
C CYS A 199 -24.73 -8.51 -2.65
N MET A 200 -25.69 -7.78 -3.20
CA MET A 200 -25.50 -7.04 -4.44
C MET A 200 -26.31 -5.75 -4.42
N LEU A 201 -25.61 -4.62 -4.52
CA LEU A 201 -26.23 -3.34 -4.83
C LEU A 201 -26.51 -3.30 -6.33
N ILE A 202 -27.75 -3.00 -6.71
CA ILE A 202 -28.20 -2.80 -8.08
C ILE A 202 -28.66 -1.36 -8.21
N THR A 203 -28.12 -0.65 -9.20
CA THR A 203 -28.53 0.73 -9.45
C THR A 203 -29.93 0.77 -10.06
N ARG A 204 -30.68 1.82 -9.70
CA ARG A 204 -32.03 2.08 -10.24
C ARG A 204 -31.98 2.13 -11.77
N ARG A 205 -30.95 2.79 -12.31
CA ARG A 205 -30.65 2.86 -13.74
C ARG A 205 -30.58 1.47 -14.38
N ALA A 206 -29.90 0.50 -13.77
CA ALA A 206 -29.78 -0.84 -14.33
C ALA A 206 -31.12 -1.58 -14.33
N LEU A 207 -31.85 -1.54 -13.22
CA LEU A 207 -33.18 -2.15 -13.16
C LEU A 207 -34.15 -1.52 -14.17
N ASP A 208 -34.06 -0.21 -14.42
CA ASP A 208 -34.89 0.47 -15.43
C ASP A 208 -34.47 0.09 -16.86
N ALA A 209 -33.16 -0.13 -17.08
CA ALA A 209 -32.62 -0.50 -18.38
C ALA A 209 -32.93 -1.95 -18.78
N VAL A 210 -32.85 -2.89 -17.82
CA VAL A 210 -32.95 -4.33 -18.15
C VAL A 210 -34.13 -5.04 -17.51
N GLY A 211 -34.83 -4.42 -16.57
CA GLY A 211 -35.95 -5.02 -15.84
C GLY A 211 -35.51 -5.96 -14.71
N PRO A 212 -36.49 -6.61 -14.04
CA PRO A 212 -36.24 -7.45 -12.87
C PRO A 212 -35.50 -8.75 -13.22
N PHE A 213 -35.33 -9.64 -12.24
CA PHE A 213 -34.85 -10.99 -12.50
C PHE A 213 -35.85 -11.82 -13.31
N ASP A 214 -35.37 -12.69 -14.20
CA ASP A 214 -36.23 -13.54 -15.01
C ASP A 214 -36.75 -14.74 -14.22
N ALA A 215 -37.86 -14.53 -13.53
CA ALA A 215 -38.55 -15.57 -12.75
C ALA A 215 -39.11 -16.71 -13.61
N ALA A 216 -39.31 -16.53 -14.92
CA ALA A 216 -39.78 -17.58 -15.80
C ALA A 216 -38.65 -18.56 -16.15
N ALA A 217 -37.44 -18.06 -16.37
CA ALA A 217 -36.28 -18.88 -16.68
C ALA A 217 -35.63 -19.51 -15.44
N PHE A 218 -35.50 -18.77 -14.33
CA PHE A 218 -34.68 -19.19 -13.18
C PHE A 218 -35.49 -19.66 -11.97
N GLY A 219 -36.80 -19.41 -11.92
CA GLY A 219 -37.71 -20.00 -10.93
C GLY A 219 -37.29 -19.76 -9.48
N ASP A 220 -36.82 -20.82 -8.82
CA ASP A 220 -36.49 -20.84 -7.40
C ASP A 220 -35.09 -20.29 -7.06
N GLY A 221 -34.26 -19.96 -8.06
CA GLY A 221 -32.94 -19.33 -7.90
C GLY A 221 -31.82 -20.03 -8.69
N TYR A 222 -30.60 -19.52 -8.56
CA TYR A 222 -29.42 -19.80 -9.38
C TYR A 222 -29.52 -19.31 -10.83
N GLY A 223 -28.61 -18.41 -11.20
CA GLY A 223 -28.43 -17.91 -12.56
C GLY A 223 -29.20 -16.62 -12.86
N GLU A 224 -30.14 -16.22 -12.00
CA GLU A 224 -30.94 -15.01 -12.14
C GLU A 224 -30.09 -13.73 -12.09
N GLU A 225 -29.11 -13.69 -11.18
CA GLU A 225 -28.22 -12.56 -11.01
C GLU A 225 -27.19 -12.53 -12.14
N ASN A 226 -26.76 -13.69 -12.62
CA ASN A 226 -25.86 -13.79 -13.78
C ASN A 226 -26.57 -13.29 -15.04
N ASP A 227 -27.80 -13.73 -15.28
CA ASP A 227 -28.63 -13.24 -16.39
C ASP A 227 -28.86 -11.73 -16.32
N PHE A 228 -29.18 -11.21 -15.13
CA PHE A 228 -29.33 -9.76 -14.92
C PHE A 228 -28.05 -9.00 -15.28
N CYS A 229 -26.91 -9.46 -14.76
CA CYS A 229 -25.62 -8.83 -15.01
C CYS A 229 -25.24 -8.88 -16.49
N GLN A 230 -25.53 -9.98 -17.19
CA GLN A 230 -25.24 -10.13 -18.61
C GLN A 230 -26.17 -9.29 -19.50
N ARG A 231 -27.44 -9.16 -19.13
CA ARG A 231 -28.35 -8.17 -19.75
C ARG A 231 -27.84 -6.75 -19.55
N ALA A 232 -27.36 -6.42 -18.35
CA ALA A 232 -26.81 -5.09 -18.04
C ALA A 232 -25.54 -4.81 -18.86
N VAL A 233 -24.64 -5.77 -18.99
CA VAL A 233 -23.45 -5.69 -19.87
C VAL A 233 -23.87 -5.47 -21.33
N SER A 234 -24.88 -6.20 -21.81
CA SER A 234 -25.43 -6.02 -23.16
C SER A 234 -26.06 -4.64 -23.38
N ALA A 235 -26.50 -3.97 -22.31
CA ALA A 235 -26.99 -2.60 -22.31
C ALA A 235 -25.88 -1.53 -22.13
N GLY A 236 -24.60 -1.94 -22.14
CA GLY A 236 -23.45 -1.05 -21.97
C GLY A 236 -23.19 -0.62 -20.53
N LEU A 237 -23.61 -1.42 -19.55
CA LEU A 237 -23.36 -1.21 -18.12
C LEU A 237 -22.28 -2.16 -17.60
N VAL A 238 -21.69 -1.85 -16.44
CA VAL A 238 -20.63 -2.67 -15.83
C VAL A 238 -20.98 -3.15 -14.43
N ASN A 239 -20.45 -4.31 -14.05
CA ASN A 239 -20.57 -4.84 -12.70
C ASN A 239 -19.23 -4.67 -11.99
N LEU A 240 -19.20 -4.12 -10.77
CA LEU A 240 -17.96 -3.85 -10.04
C LEU A 240 -17.88 -4.68 -8.76
N ILE A 241 -16.67 -5.01 -8.35
CA ILE A 241 -16.39 -5.55 -7.01
C ILE A 241 -15.92 -4.41 -6.10
N ALA A 242 -16.55 -4.22 -4.95
CA ALA A 242 -16.09 -3.27 -3.94
C ALA A 242 -14.93 -3.88 -3.13
N ASP A 243 -13.68 -3.71 -3.58
CA ASP A 243 -12.49 -4.27 -2.94
C ASP A 243 -12.16 -3.65 -1.57
N ASN A 244 -12.90 -2.63 -1.14
CA ASN A 244 -12.84 -1.97 0.17
C ASN A 244 -13.96 -2.41 1.14
N THR A 245 -14.83 -3.32 0.72
CA THR A 245 -16.02 -3.70 1.47
C THR A 245 -16.08 -5.21 1.65
N PHE A 246 -16.35 -5.65 2.88
CA PHE A 246 -16.50 -7.06 3.22
C PHE A 246 -17.88 -7.33 3.83
N VAL A 247 -18.53 -8.40 3.38
CA VAL A 247 -19.76 -8.92 3.99
C VAL A 247 -19.57 -10.42 4.20
N TYR A 248 -19.70 -10.87 5.45
CA TYR A 248 -19.62 -12.30 5.77
C TYR A 248 -20.87 -13.00 5.25
N HIS A 249 -20.68 -14.19 4.68
CA HIS A 249 -21.72 -15.05 4.16
C HIS A 249 -21.50 -16.48 4.69
N LYS A 250 -22.50 -17.02 5.40
CA LYS A 250 -22.43 -18.36 5.99
C LYS A 250 -22.46 -19.45 4.91
N GLY A 251 -23.32 -19.28 3.89
CA GLY A 251 -23.27 -20.03 2.63
C GLY A 251 -23.59 -21.51 2.73
N ARG A 252 -24.51 -21.94 3.62
CA ARG A 252 -24.86 -23.37 3.79
C ARG A 252 -26.35 -23.66 3.99
N ALA A 253 -27.24 -22.94 3.31
CA ALA A 253 -28.68 -23.19 3.39
C ALA A 253 -29.39 -23.39 2.04
N SER A 254 -28.68 -23.38 0.93
CA SER A 254 -29.33 -23.38 -0.38
C SER A 254 -29.32 -24.78 -0.98
N PHE A 255 -30.42 -25.48 -0.69
CA PHE A 255 -30.90 -26.70 -1.35
C PHE A 255 -30.00 -27.94 -1.18
N GLY A 256 -30.48 -28.94 -0.43
CA GLY A 256 -29.87 -30.28 -0.39
C GLY A 256 -29.89 -30.98 -1.76
N PRO A 257 -30.01 -32.33 -1.86
CA PRO A 257 -29.94 -33.05 -3.14
C PRO A 257 -30.90 -32.60 -4.26
N ARG A 258 -31.96 -31.84 -3.93
CA ARG A 258 -32.87 -31.20 -4.90
C ARG A 258 -32.26 -29.96 -5.58
N GLY A 259 -31.23 -29.36 -5.01
CA GLY A 259 -30.52 -28.18 -5.52
C GLY A 259 -29.67 -28.48 -6.75
N ASP A 260 -28.99 -29.62 -6.79
CA ASP A 260 -28.07 -29.96 -7.88
C ASP A 260 -28.77 -30.02 -9.24
N GLY A 261 -29.98 -30.60 -9.28
CA GLY A 261 -30.80 -30.65 -10.51
C GLY A 261 -31.33 -29.28 -10.94
N LEU A 262 -31.65 -28.40 -9.99
CA LEU A 262 -32.07 -27.02 -10.26
C LEU A 262 -30.90 -26.21 -10.83
N ILE A 263 -29.73 -26.30 -10.21
CA ILE A 263 -28.50 -25.63 -10.64
C ILE A 263 -28.14 -26.05 -12.06
N ALA A 264 -28.10 -27.35 -12.36
CA ALA A 264 -27.77 -27.84 -13.70
C ALA A 264 -28.71 -27.28 -14.77
N ARG A 265 -30.02 -27.38 -14.55
CA ARG A 265 -31.05 -26.85 -15.47
C ARG A 265 -30.89 -25.36 -15.70
N ASN A 266 -30.70 -24.59 -14.63
CA ASN A 266 -30.63 -23.15 -14.72
C ASN A 266 -29.31 -22.66 -15.34
N LEU A 267 -28.20 -23.39 -15.15
CA LEU A 267 -26.94 -23.13 -15.85
C LEU A 267 -27.04 -23.41 -17.35
N GLU A 268 -27.83 -24.40 -17.78
CA GLU A 268 -28.13 -24.62 -19.21
C GLU A 268 -28.96 -23.47 -19.78
N ALA A 269 -30.00 -23.02 -19.07
CA ALA A 269 -30.79 -21.86 -19.47
C ALA A 269 -29.93 -20.59 -19.57
N LEU A 270 -29.01 -20.38 -18.63
CA LEU A 270 -28.06 -19.27 -18.64
C LEU A 270 -27.11 -19.34 -19.84
N ALA A 271 -26.56 -20.52 -20.14
CA ALA A 271 -25.68 -20.73 -21.29
C ALA A 271 -26.41 -20.53 -22.64
N ALA A 272 -27.69 -20.91 -22.73
CA ALA A 272 -28.51 -20.70 -23.91
C ALA A 272 -28.80 -19.20 -24.14
N LYS A 273 -29.03 -18.44 -23.07
CA LYS A 273 -29.30 -16.99 -23.14
C LYS A 273 -28.05 -16.15 -23.37
N HIS A 274 -26.95 -16.50 -22.70
CA HIS A 274 -25.70 -15.74 -22.70
C HIS A 274 -24.51 -16.65 -23.05
N PRO A 275 -24.32 -17.02 -24.33
CA PRO A 275 -23.30 -17.98 -24.74
C PRO A 275 -21.86 -17.57 -24.37
N ALA A 276 -21.57 -16.26 -24.34
CA ALA A 276 -20.26 -15.71 -24.01
C ALA A 276 -19.95 -15.70 -22.50
N TYR A 277 -20.96 -15.87 -21.64
CA TYR A 277 -20.80 -15.70 -20.19
C TYR A 277 -19.72 -16.60 -19.60
N ARG A 278 -19.65 -17.86 -20.04
CA ARG A 278 -18.62 -18.80 -19.57
C ARG A 278 -17.20 -18.34 -19.91
N ASP A 279 -17.01 -17.79 -21.11
CA ASP A 279 -15.72 -17.28 -21.56
C ASP A 279 -15.33 -16.00 -20.82
N ASP A 280 -16.31 -15.15 -20.48
CA ASP A 280 -16.11 -13.94 -19.68
C ASP A 280 -15.68 -14.28 -18.25
N VAL A 281 -16.32 -15.26 -17.62
CA VAL A 281 -15.91 -15.78 -16.30
C VAL A 281 -14.52 -16.39 -16.37
N ALA A 282 -14.24 -17.21 -17.39
CA ALA A 282 -12.92 -17.82 -17.56
C ALA A 282 -11.82 -16.77 -17.77
N ARG A 283 -12.12 -15.69 -18.51
CA ARG A 283 -11.20 -14.55 -18.68
C ARG A 283 -10.93 -13.85 -17.36
N PHE A 284 -11.98 -13.50 -16.61
CA PHE A 284 -11.82 -12.87 -15.29
C PHE A 284 -10.97 -13.72 -14.33
N CYS A 285 -11.21 -15.03 -14.29
CA CYS A 285 -10.42 -15.95 -13.46
C CYS A 285 -8.95 -16.06 -13.90
N ARG A 286 -8.66 -16.00 -15.21
CA ARG A 286 -7.29 -16.01 -15.73
C ARG A 286 -6.54 -14.71 -15.42
N ASP A 287 -7.18 -13.58 -15.69
CA ASP A 287 -6.60 -12.24 -15.50
C ASP A 287 -6.41 -11.96 -14.00
N HIS A 288 -7.31 -12.50 -13.17
CA HIS A 288 -7.28 -12.45 -11.71
C HIS A 288 -6.97 -11.04 -11.18
N PRO A 289 -7.86 -10.06 -11.43
CA PRO A 289 -7.59 -8.65 -11.09
C PRO A 289 -7.39 -8.41 -9.59
N LEU A 290 -7.93 -9.28 -8.73
CA LEU A 290 -7.75 -9.22 -7.27
C LEU A 290 -6.44 -9.85 -6.76
N ARG A 291 -5.57 -10.39 -7.63
CA ARG A 291 -4.37 -11.14 -7.22
C ARG A 291 -3.46 -10.34 -6.28
N GLY A 292 -3.17 -9.08 -6.61
CA GLY A 292 -2.28 -8.27 -5.78
C GLY A 292 -2.91 -7.85 -4.45
N PHE A 293 -4.21 -7.55 -4.46
CA PHE A 293 -4.98 -7.32 -3.24
C PHE A 293 -4.94 -8.55 -2.33
N GLN A 294 -5.22 -9.75 -2.86
CA GLN A 294 -5.22 -11.00 -2.09
C GLN A 294 -3.82 -11.37 -1.57
N THR A 295 -2.78 -11.13 -2.38
CA THR A 295 -1.39 -11.33 -1.94
C THR A 295 -1.06 -10.41 -0.77
N SER A 296 -1.48 -9.14 -0.85
CA SER A 296 -1.31 -8.15 0.22
C SER A 296 -2.11 -8.52 1.47
N LEU A 297 -3.36 -8.97 1.29
CA LEU A 297 -4.23 -9.40 2.38
C LEU A 297 -3.68 -10.65 3.09
N ALA A 298 -3.23 -11.66 2.35
CA ALA A 298 -2.61 -12.86 2.91
C ALA A 298 -1.34 -12.52 3.70
N TYR A 299 -0.51 -11.59 3.19
CA TYR A 299 0.65 -11.08 3.90
C TYR A 299 0.24 -10.34 5.19
N ASN A 300 -0.79 -9.49 5.14
CA ASN A 300 -1.29 -8.76 6.30
C ASN A 300 -1.94 -9.67 7.36
N ILE A 301 -2.61 -10.75 6.95
CA ILE A 301 -3.12 -11.80 7.85
C ILE A 301 -1.95 -12.51 8.55
N ALA A 302 -0.95 -12.96 7.78
CA ALA A 302 0.21 -13.68 8.31
C ALA A 302 1.06 -12.83 9.28
N ALA A 303 1.06 -11.50 9.10
CA ALA A 303 1.75 -10.58 10.00
C ALA A 303 1.09 -10.42 11.39
N GLY A 304 -0.19 -10.83 11.55
CA GLY A 304 -0.92 -10.92 12.82
C GLY A 304 -1.52 -9.60 13.38
N ARG A 305 -2.64 -9.71 14.12
CA ARG A 305 -3.42 -8.59 14.72
C ARG A 305 -2.62 -7.62 15.61
N GLY A 306 -1.59 -8.08 16.32
CA GLY A 306 -0.91 -7.30 17.36
C GLY A 306 0.17 -6.33 16.87
N ARG A 307 0.64 -6.48 15.62
CA ARG A 307 1.76 -5.67 15.11
C ARG A 307 1.32 -4.43 14.33
N ARG A 308 0.07 -4.28 13.90
CA ARG A 308 -0.21 -3.33 12.81
C ARG A 308 -1.42 -2.42 12.94
N SER A 309 -2.26 -2.53 13.97
CA SER A 309 -3.32 -1.53 14.20
C SER A 309 -2.77 -0.11 14.45
N ALA A 310 -1.46 0.03 14.67
CA ALA A 310 -0.76 1.30 14.85
C ALA A 310 -0.15 1.88 13.55
N ILE A 311 -0.06 1.12 12.44
CA ILE A 311 0.67 1.56 11.26
C ILE A 311 -0.11 2.61 10.50
N THR A 312 0.48 3.79 10.41
CA THR A 312 -0.07 4.95 9.71
C THR A 312 0.67 5.24 8.41
N THR A 313 1.92 4.79 8.25
CA THR A 313 2.76 5.17 7.11
C THR A 313 3.69 4.04 6.65
N ARG A 314 3.83 3.86 5.34
CA ARG A 314 4.78 2.95 4.70
C ARG A 314 5.72 3.74 3.79
N VAL A 315 7.02 3.73 4.09
CA VAL A 315 8.03 4.54 3.40
C VAL A 315 8.96 3.65 2.59
N LEU A 316 9.18 3.98 1.32
CA LEU A 316 10.17 3.33 0.46
C LEU A 316 11.42 4.21 0.33
N HIS A 317 12.50 3.84 0.99
CA HIS A 317 13.81 4.48 0.91
C HIS A 317 14.58 3.97 -0.32
N VAL A 318 14.88 4.84 -1.29
CA VAL A 318 15.52 4.47 -2.55
C VAL A 318 16.97 4.98 -2.61
N LEU A 319 17.91 4.06 -2.84
CA LEU A 319 19.35 4.36 -2.92
C LEU A 319 20.14 3.26 -3.63
N HIS A 320 21.46 3.43 -3.71
CA HIS A 320 22.37 2.39 -4.14
C HIS A 320 22.99 1.63 -2.96
N ARG A 321 23.61 0.48 -3.25
CA ARG A 321 24.40 -0.27 -2.27
C ARG A 321 25.72 0.43 -1.91
N GLY A 322 26.05 0.45 -0.63
CA GLY A 322 27.32 0.85 -0.05
C GLY A 322 27.36 2.31 0.45
N GLY A 323 28.31 2.56 1.35
CA GLY A 323 28.65 3.91 1.83
C GLY A 323 27.81 4.42 2.99
N GLY A 324 28.04 5.69 3.35
CA GLY A 324 27.36 6.35 4.47
C GLY A 324 25.86 6.55 4.27
N THR A 325 25.42 6.71 3.03
CA THR A 325 24.00 6.86 2.68
C THR A 325 23.20 5.60 2.99
N GLU A 326 23.76 4.41 2.69
CA GLU A 326 23.13 3.13 3.08
C GLU A 326 23.04 3.00 4.60
N LYS A 327 24.13 3.31 5.31
CA LYS A 327 24.11 3.30 6.77
C LYS A 327 23.00 4.20 7.32
N HIS A 328 22.91 5.44 6.84
CA HIS A 328 21.89 6.39 7.27
C HIS A 328 20.47 5.90 6.96
N ALA A 329 20.20 5.45 5.74
CA ALA A 329 18.86 4.97 5.36
C ALA A 329 18.44 3.75 6.21
N ARG A 330 19.38 2.84 6.53
CA ARG A 330 19.12 1.71 7.43
C ARG A 330 18.90 2.14 8.87
N GLU A 331 19.66 3.10 9.38
CA GLU A 331 19.46 3.64 10.74
C GLU A 331 18.11 4.36 10.86
N LEU A 332 17.72 5.10 9.82
CA LEU A 332 16.41 5.76 9.72
C LEU A 332 15.27 4.72 9.68
N ALA A 333 15.41 3.69 8.84
CA ALA A 333 14.44 2.59 8.74
C ALA A 333 14.37 1.73 10.02
N ALA A 334 15.44 1.70 10.81
CA ALA A 334 15.54 0.95 12.06
C ALA A 334 15.09 1.75 13.29
N ILE A 335 14.50 2.94 13.11
CA ILE A 335 13.83 3.64 14.21
C ILE A 335 12.65 2.77 14.71
N GLU A 336 12.54 2.64 16.03
CA GLU A 336 11.50 1.86 16.69
C GLU A 336 10.18 2.66 16.74
N ASP A 337 9.61 2.93 15.57
CA ASP A 337 8.27 3.48 15.42
C ASP A 337 7.32 2.39 14.94
N SER A 338 6.36 2.02 15.77
CA SER A 338 5.35 1.00 15.43
C SER A 338 4.31 1.50 14.45
N GLY A 339 4.27 2.82 14.18
CA GLY A 339 3.43 3.47 13.19
C GLY A 339 4.01 3.49 11.77
N VAL A 340 5.28 3.13 11.61
CA VAL A 340 5.98 3.19 10.31
C VAL A 340 6.49 1.80 9.89
N ILE A 341 6.23 1.43 8.64
CA ILE A 341 7.01 0.39 7.95
C ILE A 341 7.99 1.09 7.03
N SER A 342 9.26 0.70 7.10
CA SER A 342 10.29 1.21 6.18
C SER A 342 10.76 0.09 5.25
N TYR A 343 10.78 0.37 3.96
CA TYR A 343 11.34 -0.48 2.92
C TYR A 343 12.62 0.17 2.41
N VAL A 344 13.77 -0.48 2.59
CA VAL A 344 15.07 0.01 2.12
C VAL A 344 15.41 -0.68 0.81
N LEU A 345 15.24 0.03 -0.30
CA LEU A 345 15.54 -0.44 -1.65
C LEU A 345 16.96 -0.08 -2.05
N LEU A 346 17.79 -1.10 -2.25
CA LEU A 346 19.16 -1.00 -2.70
C LEU A 346 19.29 -1.43 -4.16
N SER A 347 19.65 -0.48 -5.02
CA SER A 347 20.00 -0.76 -6.41
C SER A 347 21.51 -0.97 -6.60
N ASP A 348 21.86 -1.95 -7.43
CA ASP A 348 23.20 -2.07 -8.02
C ASP A 348 23.20 -1.86 -9.55
N GLY A 349 22.04 -1.42 -10.09
CA GLY A 349 21.84 -1.19 -11.52
C GLY A 349 21.42 -2.43 -12.29
N ARG A 350 21.39 -3.61 -11.66
CA ARG A 350 20.91 -4.87 -12.25
C ARG A 350 19.80 -5.51 -11.44
N THR A 351 19.75 -5.22 -10.16
CA THR A 351 18.73 -5.71 -9.22
C THR A 351 18.30 -4.60 -8.28
N LEU A 352 17.05 -4.68 -7.82
CA LEU A 352 16.50 -3.91 -6.72
C LEU A 352 16.28 -4.87 -5.56
N ASP A 353 17.11 -4.76 -4.51
CA ASP A 353 16.94 -5.53 -3.27
C ASP A 353 16.18 -4.67 -2.25
N VAL A 354 15.03 -5.13 -1.76
CA VAL A 354 14.17 -4.40 -0.83
C VAL A 354 14.17 -5.08 0.54
N ASP A 355 14.80 -4.45 1.51
CA ASP A 355 14.78 -4.88 2.92
C ASP A 355 13.58 -4.25 3.65
N GLU A 356 12.74 -5.05 4.27
CA GLU A 356 11.65 -4.55 5.11
C GLU A 356 12.08 -4.40 6.57
N TYR A 357 11.75 -3.25 7.16
CA TYR A 357 11.95 -2.92 8.56
C TYR A 357 10.61 -2.58 9.22
N TYR A 358 10.39 -3.16 10.40
CA TYR A 358 9.24 -2.87 11.24
C TYR A 358 9.65 -2.89 12.72
N ALA A 359 9.25 -1.86 13.48
CA ALA A 359 9.63 -1.69 14.89
C ALA A 359 11.14 -1.89 15.13
N GLY A 360 11.96 -1.23 14.31
CA GLY A 360 13.42 -1.28 14.37
C GLY A 360 14.08 -2.59 13.94
N ARG A 361 13.31 -3.58 13.47
CA ARG A 361 13.83 -4.91 13.09
C ARG A 361 13.65 -5.15 11.60
N ARG A 362 14.72 -5.64 10.95
CA ARG A 362 14.63 -6.17 9.59
C ARG A 362 13.86 -7.48 9.61
N THR A 363 12.76 -7.55 8.88
CA THR A 363 11.84 -8.70 8.87
C THR A 363 12.04 -9.60 7.66
N ARG A 364 12.41 -9.05 6.50
CA ARG A 364 12.62 -9.80 5.24
C ARG A 364 13.43 -9.02 4.21
N THR A 365 13.85 -9.72 3.14
CA THR A 365 14.47 -9.14 1.95
C THR A 365 13.77 -9.69 0.70
N LEU A 366 13.38 -8.81 -0.21
CA LEU A 366 12.84 -9.14 -1.54
C LEU A 366 13.88 -8.75 -2.60
N ARG A 367 13.93 -9.49 -3.72
CA ARG A 367 14.86 -9.20 -4.83
C ARG A 367 14.12 -9.15 -6.14
N PHE A 368 14.32 -8.06 -6.89
CA PHE A 368 13.71 -7.84 -8.20
C PHE A 368 14.81 -7.64 -9.25
N PRO A 369 14.92 -8.47 -10.28
CA PRO A 369 15.84 -8.23 -11.39
C PRO A 369 15.34 -7.04 -12.24
N LEU A 370 16.26 -6.17 -12.67
CA LEU A 370 15.95 -5.11 -13.61
C LEU A 370 16.08 -5.64 -15.06
N PRO A 371 15.04 -5.46 -15.90
CA PRO A 371 15.11 -5.86 -17.30
C PRO A 371 16.17 -5.10 -18.11
N ALA A 372 16.46 -3.86 -17.71
CA ALA A 372 17.47 -3.00 -18.32
C ALA A 372 18.48 -2.52 -17.28
N VAL A 373 19.76 -2.55 -17.64
CA VAL A 373 20.85 -2.14 -16.73
C VAL A 373 20.87 -0.62 -16.59
N ILE A 374 20.93 -0.13 -15.36
CA ILE A 374 21.22 1.27 -15.05
C ILE A 374 22.67 1.39 -14.61
N GLY A 375 23.47 2.13 -15.37
CA GLY A 375 24.86 2.40 -15.01
C GLY A 375 25.00 3.48 -13.96
N LYS A 376 26.22 3.62 -13.43
CA LYS A 376 26.57 4.64 -12.44
C LYS A 376 26.25 6.07 -12.89
N TYR A 377 26.43 6.34 -14.19
CA TYR A 377 26.30 7.67 -14.79
C TYR A 377 25.15 7.75 -15.80
N GLY A 378 24.20 6.83 -15.79
CA GLY A 378 23.06 6.84 -16.71
C GLY A 378 22.65 5.44 -17.19
N PRO A 379 21.52 5.33 -17.93
CA PRO A 379 20.68 6.44 -18.41
C PRO A 379 19.95 7.19 -17.28
N LEU A 380 19.54 8.43 -17.54
CA LEU A 380 18.76 9.23 -16.59
C LEU A 380 17.32 8.74 -16.46
N HIS A 381 16.78 8.17 -17.54
CA HIS A 381 15.41 7.69 -17.63
C HIS A 381 15.37 6.22 -18.10
N SER A 382 14.43 5.44 -17.59
CA SER A 382 14.24 4.03 -17.86
C SER A 382 12.81 3.60 -17.52
N SER A 383 12.00 3.35 -18.56
CA SER A 383 10.63 2.85 -18.40
C SER A 383 10.58 1.51 -17.66
N ALA A 384 11.55 0.63 -17.89
CA ALA A 384 11.63 -0.66 -17.19
C ALA A 384 11.87 -0.48 -15.68
N TYR A 385 12.63 0.55 -15.29
CA TYR A 385 12.83 0.89 -13.88
C TYR A 385 11.58 1.51 -13.26
N ARG A 386 10.93 2.44 -13.99
CA ARG A 386 9.63 3.01 -13.58
C ARG A 386 8.62 1.91 -13.30
N ASP A 387 8.41 1.01 -14.26
CA ASP A 387 7.40 -0.04 -14.16
C ASP A 387 7.70 -1.00 -13.00
N ALA A 388 8.99 -1.34 -12.80
CA ALA A 388 9.42 -2.13 -11.66
C ALA A 388 9.15 -1.42 -10.32
N LEU A 389 9.47 -0.13 -10.21
CA LEU A 389 9.26 0.65 -9.00
C LEU A 389 7.77 0.87 -8.70
N THR A 390 6.95 1.12 -9.72
CA THR A 390 5.48 1.19 -9.60
C THR A 390 4.92 -0.13 -9.10
N ALA A 391 5.34 -1.27 -9.67
CA ALA A 391 4.90 -2.59 -9.22
C ALA A 391 5.31 -2.88 -7.75
N ILE A 392 6.52 -2.49 -7.35
CA ILE A 392 6.99 -2.60 -5.96
C ILE A 392 6.13 -1.73 -5.04
N GLY A 393 5.93 -0.46 -5.39
CA GLY A 393 5.14 0.47 -4.58
C GLY A 393 3.70 0.01 -4.40
N TRP A 394 3.07 -0.48 -5.48
CA TRP A 394 1.73 -1.03 -5.47
C TRP A 394 1.62 -2.31 -4.61
N THR A 395 2.56 -3.23 -4.76
CA THR A 395 2.59 -4.51 -4.02
C THR A 395 2.84 -4.32 -2.52
N LEU A 396 3.63 -3.31 -2.15
CA LEU A 396 3.98 -3.04 -0.77
C LEU A 396 3.06 -2.00 -0.09
N GLY A 397 2.13 -1.41 -0.84
CA GLY A 397 1.23 -0.36 -0.35
C GLY A 397 1.97 0.89 0.11
N VAL A 398 3.03 1.29 -0.60
CA VAL A 398 3.89 2.41 -0.21
C VAL A 398 3.09 3.71 -0.22
N ASP A 399 3.22 4.48 0.86
CA ASP A 399 2.54 5.78 1.03
C ASP A 399 3.45 6.95 0.66
N ILE A 400 4.78 6.79 0.77
CA ILE A 400 5.79 7.83 0.46
C ILE A 400 7.06 7.19 -0.11
N ILE A 401 7.65 7.77 -1.15
CA ILE A 401 9.00 7.42 -1.62
C ILE A 401 10.02 8.43 -1.07
N HIS A 402 11.01 7.96 -0.31
CA HIS A 402 12.12 8.78 0.20
C HIS A 402 13.40 8.47 -0.56
N VAL A 403 13.80 9.38 -1.45
CA VAL A 403 15.02 9.23 -2.26
C VAL A 403 16.23 9.69 -1.45
N HIS A 404 17.22 8.81 -1.32
CA HIS A 404 18.49 9.13 -0.65
C HIS A 404 19.65 9.24 -1.65
N HIS A 405 19.63 8.50 -2.77
CA HIS A 405 20.65 8.66 -3.81
C HIS A 405 20.19 8.14 -5.17
N LEU A 406 20.55 8.84 -6.24
CA LEU A 406 20.18 8.52 -7.62
C LEU A 406 21.22 7.70 -8.41
N MET A 407 22.31 7.24 -7.78
CA MET A 407 23.30 6.43 -8.49
C MET A 407 22.72 5.03 -8.70
N TYR A 408 22.89 4.44 -9.88
CA TYR A 408 22.23 3.18 -10.27
C TYR A 408 20.69 3.19 -10.20
N ASN A 409 20.09 4.38 -10.13
CA ASN A 409 18.65 4.58 -10.14
C ASN A 409 18.32 5.59 -11.26
N ALA A 410 17.08 5.60 -11.73
CA ALA A 410 16.62 6.53 -12.76
C ALA A 410 15.70 7.61 -12.16
N LEU A 411 15.49 8.70 -12.90
CA LEU A 411 14.65 9.82 -12.49
C LEU A 411 13.15 9.52 -12.60
N ASP A 412 12.78 8.42 -13.28
CA ASP A 412 11.39 7.95 -13.37
C ASP A 412 10.79 7.53 -12.02
N ILE A 413 11.52 7.68 -10.90
CA ILE A 413 10.96 7.65 -9.54
C ILE A 413 9.79 8.65 -9.44
N ALA A 414 9.92 9.83 -10.05
CA ALA A 414 8.86 10.84 -10.05
C ALA A 414 7.61 10.34 -10.77
N ASP A 415 7.78 9.68 -11.92
CA ASP A 415 6.68 9.10 -12.70
C ASP A 415 6.04 7.92 -11.96
N ALA A 416 6.85 7.09 -11.30
CA ALA A 416 6.35 5.98 -10.50
C ALA A 416 5.53 6.47 -9.29
N ALA A 417 5.99 7.53 -8.60
CA ALA A 417 5.25 8.17 -7.52
C ALA A 417 3.92 8.75 -8.01
N ALA A 418 3.93 9.44 -9.16
CA ALA A 418 2.73 9.98 -9.77
C ALA A 418 1.72 8.88 -10.17
N ALA A 419 2.19 7.77 -10.76
CA ALA A 419 1.34 6.64 -11.12
C ALA A 419 0.69 5.96 -9.90
N LEU A 420 1.36 6.00 -8.74
CA LEU A 420 0.85 5.50 -7.46
C LEU A 420 -0.03 6.51 -6.73
N GLY A 421 -0.09 7.77 -7.17
CA GLY A 421 -0.82 8.83 -6.48
C GLY A 421 -0.20 9.23 -5.13
N ILE A 422 1.11 9.03 -4.95
CA ILE A 422 1.83 9.28 -3.68
C ILE A 422 2.94 10.33 -3.86
N PRO A 423 3.32 11.05 -2.79
CA PRO A 423 4.44 11.98 -2.86
C PRO A 423 5.79 11.26 -2.85
N TYR A 424 6.81 11.93 -3.41
CA TYR A 424 8.21 11.61 -3.13
C TYR A 424 8.94 12.79 -2.49
N VAL A 425 9.91 12.46 -1.65
CA VAL A 425 10.79 13.41 -0.95
C VAL A 425 12.25 13.01 -1.17
N MET A 426 13.20 13.93 -0.99
CA MET A 426 14.63 13.60 -1.20
C MET A 426 15.54 14.24 -0.15
N THR A 427 16.51 13.45 0.34
CA THR A 427 17.64 13.96 1.13
C THR A 427 18.88 14.12 0.25
N LEU A 428 19.44 15.32 0.21
CA LEU A 428 20.64 15.67 -0.54
C LEU A 428 21.90 15.32 0.27
N HIS A 429 22.25 14.04 0.31
CA HIS A 429 23.42 13.55 1.07
C HIS A 429 24.76 14.08 0.58
N ASP A 430 24.86 14.33 -0.73
CA ASP A 430 26.06 14.79 -1.39
C ASP A 430 25.71 15.64 -2.63
N TYR A 431 26.72 15.90 -3.45
CA TYR A 431 26.62 16.76 -4.61
C TYR A 431 26.28 16.04 -5.91
N HIS A 432 25.78 14.79 -5.84
CA HIS A 432 25.39 14.04 -7.03
C HIS A 432 24.39 14.85 -7.87
N THR A 433 23.37 15.43 -7.25
CA THR A 433 22.34 16.24 -7.94
C THR A 433 22.89 17.43 -8.75
N LEU A 434 24.09 17.91 -8.44
CA LEU A 434 24.77 18.99 -9.17
C LEU A 434 25.81 18.46 -10.17
N CYS A 435 26.40 17.30 -9.86
CA CYS A 435 27.57 16.76 -10.53
C CYS A 435 27.44 15.24 -10.66
N PRO A 436 27.43 14.68 -11.89
CA PRO A 436 27.43 13.22 -12.10
C PRO A 436 28.60 12.49 -11.43
N MET A 437 29.69 13.22 -11.16
CA MET A 437 30.87 12.71 -10.44
C MET A 437 30.81 12.92 -8.93
N TYR A 438 29.74 13.52 -8.37
CA TYR A 438 29.44 13.80 -6.94
C TYR A 438 30.52 14.53 -6.11
N THR A 439 31.68 14.84 -6.70
CA THR A 439 32.85 15.38 -5.98
C THR A 439 32.93 16.91 -5.98
N LEU A 440 32.30 17.59 -6.94
CA LEU A 440 32.50 19.02 -7.22
C LEU A 440 33.97 19.42 -7.42
N LEU A 441 34.81 18.49 -7.86
CA LEU A 441 36.21 18.77 -8.20
C LEU A 441 36.42 18.71 -9.72
N ALA A 442 37.24 19.62 -10.21
CA ALA A 442 37.80 19.56 -11.56
C ALA A 442 38.87 18.44 -11.64
N PRO A 443 39.30 18.02 -12.85
CA PRO A 443 40.31 16.96 -13.00
C PRO A 443 41.66 17.22 -12.32
N ASP A 444 41.98 18.48 -11.99
CA ASP A 444 43.18 18.88 -11.24
C ASP A 444 42.99 18.87 -9.71
N GLY A 445 41.82 18.45 -9.22
CA GLY A 445 41.51 18.37 -7.79
C GLY A 445 41.07 19.70 -7.17
N LEU A 446 40.92 20.78 -7.95
CA LEU A 446 40.45 22.08 -7.47
C LEU A 446 38.93 22.19 -7.59
N PRO A 447 38.26 23.12 -6.85
CA PRO A 447 36.81 23.28 -6.90
C PRO A 447 36.28 23.51 -8.33
N CYS A 448 35.20 22.82 -8.68
CA CYS A 448 34.55 22.91 -9.98
C CYS A 448 33.51 24.03 -10.01
N GLY A 449 33.72 25.05 -10.86
CA GLY A 449 32.73 26.10 -11.12
C GLY A 449 31.56 25.63 -12.00
N ALA A 450 31.80 24.74 -12.97
CA ALA A 450 30.79 24.32 -13.95
C ALA A 450 29.55 23.69 -13.29
N CYS A 451 29.75 22.92 -12.23
CA CYS A 451 28.66 22.25 -11.52
C CYS A 451 27.88 23.18 -10.57
N THR A 452 28.52 24.24 -10.07
CA THR A 452 27.95 25.15 -9.07
C THR A 452 27.46 26.48 -9.66
N GLY A 453 27.58 26.68 -10.97
CA GLY A 453 27.17 27.90 -11.66
C GLY A 453 28.26 28.97 -11.79
N GLY A 454 29.49 28.67 -11.36
CA GLY A 454 30.67 29.52 -11.57
C GLY A 454 31.38 29.26 -12.90
N PRO A 455 32.39 30.10 -13.27
CA PRO A 455 33.17 29.89 -14.48
C PRO A 455 33.96 28.57 -14.44
N PRO A 456 33.92 27.76 -15.51
CA PRO A 456 34.68 26.50 -15.56
C PRO A 456 36.19 26.78 -15.61
N ARG A 457 36.98 26.06 -14.79
CA ARG A 457 38.46 26.15 -14.81
C ARG A 457 39.12 25.39 -15.97
N ARG A 458 38.43 24.38 -16.49
CA ARG A 458 38.81 23.56 -17.65
C ARG A 458 37.54 23.18 -18.42
N PRO A 459 37.66 22.69 -19.68
CA PRO A 459 36.53 22.10 -20.39
C PRO A 459 35.81 21.06 -19.51
N ALA A 460 34.50 21.22 -19.31
CA ALA A 460 33.68 20.31 -18.49
C ALA A 460 33.57 18.90 -19.08
N ASP A 461 33.98 18.73 -20.34
CA ASP A 461 33.95 17.50 -21.12
C ASP A 461 34.90 16.41 -20.60
N ALA A 462 35.99 16.74 -19.91
CA ALA A 462 36.94 15.74 -19.41
C ALA A 462 36.30 14.79 -18.38
N CYS A 463 35.45 15.32 -17.50
CA CYS A 463 34.69 14.54 -16.54
C CYS A 463 33.63 13.68 -17.24
N MET A 464 32.93 14.23 -18.24
CA MET A 464 31.91 13.50 -19.00
C MET A 464 32.53 12.38 -19.83
N LYS A 465 33.65 12.65 -20.50
CA LYS A 465 34.45 11.64 -21.22
C LYS A 465 34.88 10.51 -20.29
N LYS A 466 35.35 10.81 -19.07
CA LYS A 466 35.68 9.80 -18.05
C LYS A 466 34.46 8.98 -17.63
N ALA A 467 33.28 9.60 -17.59
CA ALA A 467 32.01 8.94 -17.30
C ALA A 467 31.44 8.15 -18.51
N GLY A 468 32.09 8.19 -19.68
CA GLY A 468 31.58 7.59 -20.91
C GLY A 468 30.40 8.34 -21.52
N GLN A 469 30.24 9.62 -21.18
CA GLN A 469 29.12 10.47 -21.56
C GLN A 469 29.52 11.58 -22.54
N PRO A 470 28.59 12.08 -23.38
CA PRO A 470 28.87 13.18 -24.28
C PRO A 470 29.13 14.49 -23.53
N ALA A 471 29.80 15.45 -24.17
CA ALA A 471 30.12 16.74 -23.55
C ALA A 471 28.87 17.53 -23.12
N SER A 472 27.74 17.33 -23.80
CA SER A 472 26.43 17.93 -23.47
C SER A 472 25.79 17.34 -22.21
N TYR A 473 26.23 16.17 -21.75
CA TYR A 473 25.56 15.41 -20.70
C TYR A 473 25.43 16.19 -19.38
N LEU A 474 26.42 17.01 -19.00
CA LEU A 474 26.32 17.80 -17.76
C LEU A 474 25.14 18.78 -17.80
N ALA A 475 24.91 19.42 -18.95
CA ALA A 475 23.81 20.38 -19.10
C ALA A 475 22.46 19.68 -19.07
N GLU A 476 22.34 18.54 -19.77
CA GLU A 476 21.17 17.66 -19.74
C GLU A 476 20.89 17.18 -18.31
N TYR A 477 21.89 16.60 -17.67
CA TYR A 477 21.84 16.12 -16.29
C TYR A 477 21.31 17.17 -15.32
N GLN A 478 21.86 18.39 -15.36
CA GLN A 478 21.43 19.46 -14.47
C GLN A 478 20.02 19.97 -14.78
N ALA A 479 19.62 19.96 -16.06
CA ALA A 479 18.25 20.33 -16.44
C ALA A 479 17.23 19.30 -15.94
N GLU A 480 17.53 18.01 -16.09
CA GLU A 480 16.69 16.91 -15.58
C GLU A 480 16.66 16.88 -14.05
N MET A 481 17.81 17.03 -13.38
CA MET A 481 17.89 17.10 -11.91
C MET A 481 17.09 18.28 -11.36
N ARG A 482 17.15 19.44 -12.00
CA ARG A 482 16.35 20.60 -11.58
C ARG A 482 14.85 20.28 -11.62
N ARG A 483 14.37 19.63 -12.71
CA ARG A 483 12.96 19.21 -12.82
C ARG A 483 12.59 18.18 -11.76
N PHE A 484 13.45 17.19 -11.54
CA PHE A 484 13.24 16.17 -10.52
C PHE A 484 13.18 16.76 -9.09
N LEU A 485 14.06 17.71 -8.78
CA LEU A 485 14.05 18.38 -7.47
C LEU A 485 12.84 19.29 -7.29
N ALA A 486 12.44 20.03 -8.34
CA ALA A 486 11.28 20.90 -8.29
C ALA A 486 9.95 20.14 -8.15
N GLY A 487 9.88 18.90 -8.61
CA GLY A 487 8.71 18.02 -8.45
C GLY A 487 8.60 17.33 -7.08
N ALA A 488 9.65 17.38 -6.25
CA ALA A 488 9.64 16.71 -4.95
C ALA A 488 8.70 17.44 -3.98
N ALA A 489 7.94 16.69 -3.18
CA ALA A 489 7.03 17.25 -2.19
C ALA A 489 7.80 17.99 -1.06
N GLN A 490 9.01 17.51 -0.73
CA GLN A 490 9.90 18.12 0.24
C GLN A 490 11.35 17.70 -0.05
N LEU A 491 12.28 18.62 0.18
CA LEU A 491 13.71 18.36 0.11
C LEU A 491 14.38 18.58 1.47
N PHE A 492 15.42 17.79 1.74
CA PHE A 492 16.22 17.87 2.95
C PHE A 492 17.70 18.02 2.60
N ALA A 493 18.41 18.90 3.29
CA ALA A 493 19.87 18.97 3.27
C ALA A 493 20.44 18.68 4.66
N PRO A 494 21.52 17.90 4.76
CA PRO A 494 22.14 17.58 6.05
C PRO A 494 22.87 18.75 6.70
N SER A 495 23.07 19.86 5.98
CA SER A 495 23.71 21.06 6.51
C SER A 495 23.33 22.31 5.69
N ALA A 496 23.52 23.48 6.30
CA ALA A 496 23.39 24.77 5.60
C ALA A 496 24.33 24.88 4.39
N CYS A 497 25.53 24.30 4.48
CA CYS A 497 26.51 24.27 3.39
C CYS A 497 25.95 23.56 2.14
N VAL A 498 25.34 22.38 2.30
CA VAL A 498 24.72 21.67 1.16
C VAL A 498 23.58 22.50 0.55
N ARG A 499 22.74 23.10 1.40
CA ARG A 499 21.66 24.00 0.95
C ARG A 499 22.18 25.17 0.12
N GLU A 500 23.22 25.85 0.58
CA GLU A 500 23.82 27.01 -0.10
C GLU A 500 24.44 26.61 -1.44
N ILE A 501 25.21 25.52 -1.47
CA ILE A 501 25.87 25.03 -2.69
C ILE A 501 24.85 24.61 -3.75
N VAL A 502 23.79 23.90 -3.35
CA VAL A 502 22.71 23.51 -4.27
C VAL A 502 21.91 24.74 -4.71
N GLY A 503 21.62 25.65 -3.78
CA GLY A 503 20.88 26.89 -4.05
C GLY A 503 21.59 27.84 -5.01
N ALA A 504 22.93 27.84 -5.03
CA ALA A 504 23.70 28.61 -6.01
C ALA A 504 23.42 28.18 -7.46
N ARG A 505 23.12 26.89 -7.69
CA ARG A 505 22.80 26.37 -9.02
C ARG A 505 21.29 26.31 -9.30
N PHE A 506 20.49 25.96 -8.31
CA PHE A 506 19.04 25.79 -8.40
C PHE A 506 18.31 26.67 -7.37
N PRO A 507 18.29 28.00 -7.57
CA PRO A 507 17.71 28.93 -6.60
C PRO A 507 16.20 28.72 -6.41
N ASP A 508 15.50 28.21 -7.43
CA ASP A 508 14.08 27.90 -7.42
C ASP A 508 13.72 26.68 -6.54
N VAL A 509 14.71 25.84 -6.21
CA VAL A 509 14.53 24.66 -5.37
C VAL A 509 14.68 24.98 -3.87
N VAL A 510 15.35 26.09 -3.54
CA VAL A 510 15.67 26.51 -2.16
C VAL A 510 14.44 26.63 -1.24
N PRO A 511 13.27 27.17 -1.68
CA PRO A 511 12.10 27.27 -0.82
C PRO A 511 11.59 25.94 -0.28
N ALA A 512 11.77 24.85 -1.03
CA ALA A 512 11.33 23.50 -0.64
C ALA A 512 12.39 22.75 0.21
N LEU A 513 13.51 23.39 0.54
CA LEU A 513 14.70 22.71 1.08
C LEU A 513 14.93 23.04 2.55
N SER A 514 14.65 22.06 3.41
CA SER A 514 14.82 22.13 4.86
C SER A 514 16.20 21.60 5.27
N VAL A 515 16.84 22.24 6.25
CA VAL A 515 18.12 21.74 6.79
C VAL A 515 17.81 20.83 7.98
N ILE A 516 18.13 19.54 7.85
CA ILE A 516 17.95 18.53 8.89
C ILE A 516 19.22 17.68 8.94
N GLU A 517 19.97 17.79 10.03
CA GLU A 517 21.18 16.99 10.24
C GLU A 517 20.87 15.50 10.32
N HIS A 518 21.83 14.65 9.94
CA HIS A 518 21.67 13.21 10.09
C HIS A 518 21.57 12.84 11.58
N GLY A 519 20.44 12.24 11.97
CA GLY A 519 20.26 11.75 13.33
C GLY A 519 21.28 10.67 13.69
N HIS A 520 21.81 10.71 14.91
CA HIS A 520 22.68 9.68 15.46
C HIS A 520 22.16 9.20 16.82
N ARG A 521 22.13 7.88 17.03
CA ARG A 521 21.86 7.28 18.34
C ARG A 521 23.13 7.40 19.20
N THR A 522 23.37 8.55 19.80
CA THR A 522 24.45 8.71 20.80
C THR A 522 23.89 9.14 22.14
N ALA A 523 24.26 8.39 23.18
CA ALA A 523 24.29 8.90 24.54
C ALA A 523 25.27 10.09 24.57
N THR A 524 24.83 11.22 25.09
CA THR A 524 25.70 12.37 25.37
C THR A 524 26.80 11.93 26.32
N ALA A 525 27.99 11.63 25.80
CA ALA A 525 29.18 11.54 26.61
C ALA A 525 29.57 12.97 27.00
N GLU A 526 29.58 13.26 28.30
CA GLU A 526 30.14 14.52 28.80
C GLU A 526 31.61 14.59 28.40
N ALA A 527 31.97 15.61 27.63
CA ALA A 527 33.36 15.86 27.30
C ALA A 527 34.14 16.09 28.60
N SER A 528 34.96 15.11 29.01
CA SER A 528 35.91 15.35 30.08
C SER A 528 36.93 16.36 29.58
N LYS A 529 37.10 17.47 30.31
CA LYS A 529 38.16 18.43 30.00
C LYS A 529 39.49 17.74 30.25
N ALA A 530 40.14 17.28 29.17
CA ALA A 530 41.49 16.77 29.25
C ALA A 530 42.43 17.90 29.72
N GLY A 531 43.11 17.68 30.85
CA GLY A 531 44.24 18.51 31.25
C GLY A 531 45.35 18.46 30.20
N ARG A 532 46.21 19.49 30.13
CA ARG A 532 47.39 19.50 29.24
C ARG A 532 48.27 18.29 29.56
N SER A 533 48.13 17.25 28.74
CA SER A 533 48.98 16.07 28.78
C SER A 533 50.24 16.33 27.97
N THR A 534 51.39 15.94 28.50
CA THR A 534 52.68 15.89 27.78
C THR A 534 52.79 14.64 26.88
N GLN A 535 51.67 13.97 26.59
CA GLN A 535 51.63 12.75 25.79
C GLN A 535 51.39 13.06 24.30
N THR A 536 51.98 12.21 23.46
CA THR A 536 51.73 12.13 22.01
C THR A 536 50.23 12.18 21.71
N LEU A 537 49.79 13.08 20.82
CA LEU A 537 48.40 13.21 20.41
C LEU A 537 48.07 12.17 19.34
N HIS A 538 47.10 11.30 19.61
CA HIS A 538 46.64 10.30 18.65
C HIS A 538 45.41 10.83 17.90
N VAL A 539 45.49 10.89 16.57
CA VAL A 539 44.42 11.44 15.71
C VAL A 539 43.91 10.34 14.79
N ALA A 540 42.63 9.98 14.92
CA ALA A 540 41.97 9.06 14.00
C ALA A 540 41.46 9.78 12.75
N VAL A 541 41.80 9.26 11.57
CA VAL A 541 41.27 9.65 10.26
C VAL A 541 40.41 8.51 9.76
N ILE A 542 39.11 8.76 9.62
CA ILE A 542 38.10 7.72 9.38
C ILE A 542 37.50 7.88 7.98
N GLY A 543 37.39 6.78 7.26
CA GLY A 543 36.78 6.71 5.93
C GLY A 543 37.80 6.61 4.80
N SER A 544 37.31 6.55 3.56
CA SER A 544 38.19 6.44 2.40
C SER A 544 38.97 7.74 2.20
N LEU A 545 40.29 7.62 2.02
CA LEU A 545 41.20 8.74 1.85
C LEU A 545 41.69 8.82 0.41
N ASP A 546 40.77 9.23 -0.45
CA ASP A 546 41.00 9.55 -1.86
C ASP A 546 41.21 11.06 -2.05
N LEU A 547 41.60 11.47 -3.27
CA LEU A 547 41.82 12.88 -3.59
C LEU A 547 40.63 13.77 -3.20
N HIS A 548 39.41 13.34 -3.55
CA HIS A 548 38.16 14.03 -3.25
C HIS A 548 37.70 13.92 -1.79
N LYS A 549 38.41 13.14 -0.99
CA LYS A 549 38.22 12.98 0.46
C LYS A 549 39.38 13.59 1.25
N GLY A 550 40.20 14.41 0.60
CA GLY A 550 41.24 15.20 1.26
C GLY A 550 42.58 14.50 1.44
N SER A 551 42.92 13.48 0.63
CA SER A 551 44.23 12.80 0.75
C SER A 551 45.42 13.77 0.64
N THR A 552 45.32 14.79 -0.21
CA THR A 552 46.36 15.84 -0.32
C THR A 552 46.47 16.68 0.96
N VAL A 553 45.34 17.08 1.55
CA VAL A 553 45.32 17.79 2.84
C VAL A 553 45.98 16.94 3.92
N PHE A 554 45.66 15.64 3.96
CA PHE A 554 46.28 14.72 4.90
C PHE A 554 47.80 14.57 4.68
N ARG A 555 48.26 14.48 3.44
CA ARG A 555 49.70 14.46 3.13
C ARG A 555 50.40 15.76 3.57
N ASP A 556 49.77 16.91 3.38
CA ASP A 556 50.32 18.20 3.82
C ASP A 556 50.38 18.31 5.35
N LEU A 557 49.39 17.74 6.06
CA LEU A 557 49.43 17.61 7.52
C LEU A 557 50.59 16.71 7.96
N LEU A 558 50.79 15.57 7.31
CA LEU A 558 51.94 14.70 7.56
C LEU A 558 53.24 15.45 7.33
N ARG A 559 53.44 16.12 6.18
CA ARG A 559 54.67 16.91 5.89
C ARG A 559 55.00 17.96 6.96
N THR A 560 53.97 18.53 7.57
CA THR A 560 54.11 19.58 8.59
C THR A 560 54.43 19.01 9.97
N ASN A 561 54.03 17.77 10.26
CA ASN A 561 54.17 17.08 11.55
C ASN A 561 55.57 16.47 11.80
N ARG A 562 56.63 17.28 11.79
CA ARG A 562 58.03 16.80 11.82
C ARG A 562 58.57 16.32 13.17
N ARG A 563 57.80 16.46 14.27
CA ARG A 563 58.28 16.22 15.64
C ARG A 563 57.77 14.92 16.28
N ASP A 564 57.03 14.09 15.53
CA ASP A 564 56.38 12.85 16.02
C ASP A 564 55.48 13.07 17.26
N GLU A 565 55.09 14.32 17.55
CA GLU A 565 54.20 14.71 18.66
C GLU A 565 52.74 14.31 18.39
N ILE A 566 52.38 14.13 17.10
CA ILE A 566 51.07 13.67 16.66
C ILE A 566 51.25 12.36 15.89
N VAL A 567 50.46 11.34 16.24
CA VAL A 567 50.41 10.07 15.49
C VAL A 567 49.04 9.95 14.84
N PHE A 568 49.04 9.91 13.51
CA PHE A 568 47.82 9.74 12.73
C PHE A 568 47.50 8.25 12.54
N HIS A 569 46.28 7.85 12.88
CA HIS A 569 45.73 6.52 12.69
C HIS A 569 44.69 6.56 11.58
N VAL A 570 44.95 5.88 10.46
CA VAL A 570 44.07 5.86 9.29
C VAL A 570 43.24 4.59 9.30
N TYR A 571 41.92 4.75 9.42
CA TYR A 571 40.92 3.69 9.35
C TYR A 571 40.08 3.89 8.08
N GLY A 572 40.33 3.10 7.05
CA GLY A 572 39.66 3.17 5.77
C GLY A 572 40.60 2.81 4.63
N THR A 573 40.05 2.77 3.41
CA THR A 573 40.82 2.51 2.20
C THR A 573 41.48 3.79 1.68
N THR A 574 42.57 3.67 0.94
CA THR A 574 43.17 4.80 0.21
C THR A 574 43.51 4.38 -1.21
N ALA A 575 43.11 5.19 -2.18
CA ALA A 575 43.58 5.09 -3.57
C ALA A 575 44.72 6.08 -3.88
N ASP A 576 45.24 6.80 -2.88
CA ASP A 576 46.36 7.72 -3.04
C ASP A 576 47.67 6.90 -3.21
N PRO A 577 48.40 7.04 -4.33
CA PRO A 577 49.59 6.23 -4.60
C PRO A 577 50.69 6.38 -3.55
N ASP A 578 50.88 7.58 -3.00
CA ASP A 578 51.95 7.85 -2.04
C ASP A 578 51.64 7.23 -0.69
N LEU A 579 50.39 7.36 -0.22
CA LEU A 579 49.92 6.70 1.00
C LEU A 579 49.91 5.17 0.83
N THR A 580 49.50 4.68 -0.35
CA THR A 580 49.50 3.26 -0.69
C THR A 580 50.89 2.65 -0.69
N ARG A 581 51.91 3.40 -1.14
CA ARG A 581 53.32 2.99 -1.07
C ARG A 581 53.85 3.08 0.35
N ALA A 582 53.58 4.20 1.05
CA ALA A 582 54.11 4.48 2.38
C ALA A 582 53.63 3.51 3.47
N ARG A 583 52.44 2.91 3.32
CA ARG A 583 51.94 1.88 4.27
C ARG A 583 52.81 0.61 4.32
N LEU A 584 53.66 0.39 3.31
CA LEU A 584 54.58 -0.75 3.25
C LEU A 584 55.90 -0.49 4.01
N ASN A 585 56.16 0.75 4.42
CA ASN A 585 57.36 1.11 5.18
C ASN A 585 57.27 0.58 6.62
N GLN A 586 58.39 0.17 7.21
CA GLN A 586 58.48 -0.15 8.64
C GLN A 586 59.58 0.69 9.31
N PRO A 587 59.23 1.66 10.19
CA PRO A 587 57.89 2.11 10.53
C PRO A 587 57.21 2.85 9.37
N GLN A 588 55.86 2.84 9.34
CA GLN A 588 55.08 3.55 8.34
C GLN A 588 55.33 5.06 8.45
N ARG A 589 56.04 5.60 7.45
CA ARG A 589 56.37 7.03 7.34
C ARG A 589 56.11 7.53 5.92
N LEU A 590 55.60 8.75 5.84
CA LEU A 590 55.50 9.53 4.60
C LEU A 590 56.00 10.95 4.90
N ASP A 591 56.90 11.45 4.06
CA ASP A 591 57.49 12.79 4.17
C ASP A 591 58.06 13.12 5.57
N GLY A 592 58.66 12.11 6.22
CA GLY A 592 59.30 12.23 7.53
C GLY A 592 58.38 11.97 8.73
N SER A 593 57.07 11.88 8.54
CA SER A 593 56.10 11.78 9.65
C SER A 593 55.52 10.39 9.80
N ARG A 594 55.35 9.96 11.06
CA ARG A 594 54.78 8.66 11.40
C ARG A 594 53.26 8.66 11.24
N PHE A 595 52.74 7.60 10.64
CA PHE A 595 51.31 7.28 10.67
C PHE A 595 51.12 5.77 10.85
N VAL A 596 49.90 5.35 11.19
CA VAL A 596 49.51 3.95 11.34
C VAL A 596 48.30 3.70 10.47
N TYR A 597 48.40 2.75 9.55
CA TYR A 597 47.33 2.34 8.65
C TYR A 597 46.72 1.04 9.14
N HIS A 598 45.45 1.11 9.56
CA HIS A 598 44.72 -0.02 10.13
C HIS A 598 43.93 -0.83 9.10
N GLY A 599 43.80 -0.33 7.87
CA GLY A 599 43.04 -1.01 6.82
C GLY A 599 41.58 -0.59 6.79
N ALA A 600 40.70 -1.46 6.29
CA ALA A 600 39.29 -1.16 6.15
C ALA A 600 38.65 -0.85 7.52
N TYR A 601 37.75 0.12 7.54
CA TYR A 601 37.11 0.58 8.77
C TYR A 601 36.06 -0.41 9.28
N ASP A 602 36.25 -0.98 10.48
CA ASP A 602 35.19 -1.53 11.34
C ASP A 602 34.96 -0.56 12.52
N ALA A 603 33.71 -0.24 12.82
CA ALA A 603 33.36 0.67 13.90
C ALA A 603 33.87 0.22 15.28
N ARG A 604 34.13 -1.07 15.46
CA ARG A 604 34.68 -1.67 16.69
C ARG A 604 36.17 -1.42 16.88
N ASP A 605 36.91 -1.12 15.80
CA ASP A 605 38.38 -0.99 15.84
C ASP A 605 38.86 0.29 16.51
N ILE A 606 38.03 1.34 16.49
CA ILE A 606 38.37 2.65 17.08
C ILE A 606 38.41 2.57 18.61
N VAL A 607 37.50 1.80 19.22
CA VAL A 607 37.35 1.70 20.68
C VAL A 607 38.48 0.89 21.33
N GLN A 608 39.20 0.06 20.56
CA GLN A 608 40.31 -0.74 21.07
C GLN A 608 41.68 -0.06 20.95
N THR A 609 41.77 1.01 20.14
CA THR A 609 43.06 1.62 19.75
C THR A 609 43.26 3.03 20.33
N LEU A 610 42.17 3.69 20.76
CA LEU A 610 42.15 4.97 21.47
C LEU A 610 41.60 4.74 22.87
#